data_AF-A0AAP3DLP6-F1
#
_entry.id   AF-A0AAP3DLP6-F1
#
_cell.length_a   1.000
_cell.length_b   1.000
_cell.length_c   1.000
_cell.angle_alpha   90.00
_cell.angle_beta   90.00
_cell.angle_gamma   90.00
#
_symmetry.space_group_name_H-M   'P 1'
#
loop_
_entity.id
_entity.type
_entity.pdbx_description
1 polymer ?
#
loop_
_entity_poly.entity_id
_entity_poly.type
_entity_poly.pdbx_seq_one_letter_code
_entity_poly.pdbx_strand_id
1 'polypeptide(L)' 'MANYKASPFYEVDSGDVRVKFGFFGTYSTEKADEITMLDALVPTWIKRADDVTHTEEPAAQPAKKGRGKASE' A
#
# COMPACT_ATOMS: atom_id res chain seq x y z
N MET A 1 15.90 5.12 1.33
CA MET A 1 14.43 5.25 1.33
C MET A 1 13.86 4.05 0.59
N ALA A 2 13.01 3.26 1.23
CA ALA A 2 12.37 2.08 0.67
C ALA A 2 10.88 2.37 0.47
N ASN A 3 10.35 1.91 -0.67
CA ASN A 3 8.93 2.07 -1.01
C ASN A 3 8.23 0.71 -0.94
N TYR A 4 7.05 0.70 -0.34
CA TYR A 4 6.21 -0.47 -0.15
C TYR A 4 4.80 -0.21 -0.68
N LYS A 5 4.17 -1.25 -1.20
CA LYS A 5 2.81 -1.26 -1.73
C LYS A 5 2.03 -2.42 -1.11
N ALA A 6 0.91 -2.09 -0.50
CA ALA A 6 -0.04 -2.97 0.15
C ALA A 6 -1.45 -2.68 -0.39
N SER A 7 -2.44 -3.23 0.30
CA SER A 7 -3.84 -2.85 0.07
C SER A 7 -4.12 -1.41 0.56
N PRO A 8 -5.07 -0.71 -0.06
CA PRO A 8 -5.46 0.64 0.35
C PRO A 8 -6.03 0.64 1.77
N PHE A 9 -5.68 1.66 2.58
CA PHE A 9 -6.03 1.77 4.00
C PHE A 9 -5.52 0.63 4.89
N TYR A 10 -4.54 -0.14 4.42
CA TYR A 10 -3.93 -1.19 5.21
C TYR A 10 -3.09 -0.59 6.34
N GLU A 11 -3.14 -1.20 7.52
CA GLU A 11 -2.33 -0.81 8.66
C GLU A 11 -1.60 -2.05 9.15
N VAL A 12 -0.30 -1.92 9.34
CA VAL A 12 0.54 -2.97 9.91
C VAL A 12 1.00 -2.48 11.27
N ASP A 13 0.56 -3.19 12.29
CA ASP A 13 0.97 -2.97 13.67
C ASP A 13 1.75 -4.20 14.14
N SER A 14 3.01 -4.00 14.52
CA SER A 14 3.85 -5.03 15.13
C SER A 14 4.17 -4.71 16.59
N GLY A 15 3.40 -3.83 17.25
CA GLY A 15 3.63 -3.39 18.62
C GLY A 15 4.66 -2.26 18.76
N ASP A 16 5.88 -2.44 18.25
CA ASP A 16 6.94 -1.41 18.31
C ASP A 16 6.86 -0.39 17.16
N VAL A 17 6.30 -0.82 16.03
CA VAL A 17 6.22 -0.04 14.80
C VAL A 17 4.80 -0.15 14.24
N ARG A 18 4.23 1.01 13.91
CA ARG A 18 2.90 1.12 13.32
C ARG A 18 2.98 1.83 11.97
N VAL A 19 2.88 1.04 10.91
CA VAL A 19 2.92 1.52 9.52
C VAL A 19 1.49 1.62 8.99
N LYS A 20 1.07 2.83 8.63
CA LYS A 20 -0.23 3.07 8.00
C LYS A 20 -0.04 3.36 6.52
N PHE A 21 -0.55 2.47 5.68
CA PHE A 21 -0.54 2.68 4.24
C PHE A 21 -1.59 3.74 3.87
N GLY A 22 -1.22 4.57 2.90
CA GLY A 22 -2.09 5.63 2.41
C GLY A 22 -3.31 5.11 1.67
N PHE A 23 -4.11 6.05 1.15
CA PHE A 23 -5.28 5.75 0.32
C PHE A 23 -4.95 4.85 -0.87
N PHE A 24 -3.76 5.00 -1.45
CA PHE A 24 -3.28 4.20 -2.58
C PHE A 24 -2.61 2.88 -2.17
N GLY A 25 -2.58 2.56 -0.87
CA GLY A 25 -1.87 1.41 -0.35
C GLY A 25 -0.36 1.55 -0.47
N THR A 26 0.18 2.76 -0.60
CA THR A 26 1.63 3.00 -0.67
C THR A 26 2.15 3.53 0.66
N TYR A 27 3.39 3.17 0.97
CA TYR A 27 4.10 3.64 2.14
C TYR A 27 5.60 3.74 1.84
N SER A 28 6.21 4.84 2.25
CA SER A 28 7.63 5.11 2.02
C SER A 28 8.30 5.36 3.37
N THR A 29 9.38 4.63 3.65
CA THR A 29 10.14 4.80 4.89
C THR A 29 11.63 4.74 4.62
N GLU A 30 12.40 5.45 5.43
CA GLU A 30 13.87 5.41 5.47
C GLU A 30 14.41 4.77 6.75
N LYS A 31 13.54 4.37 7.68
CA LYS A 31 13.95 3.74 8.94
C LYS A 31 14.24 2.26 8.75
N ALA A 32 15.43 1.83 9.17
CA ALA A 32 15.87 0.44 9.04
C ALA A 32 14.98 -0.57 9.78
N ASP A 33 14.45 -0.21 10.96
CA ASP A 33 13.50 -1.05 11.71
C ASP A 33 12.20 -1.30 10.94
N GLU A 34 11.62 -0.25 10.36
CA GLU A 34 10.42 -0.35 9.54
C GLU A 34 10.69 -1.16 8.27
N ILE A 35 11.84 -0.96 7.64
CA ILE A 35 12.25 -1.70 6.44
C ILE A 35 12.37 -3.19 6.76
N THR A 36 13.04 -3.58 7.84
CA THR A 36 13.24 -4.99 8.22
C THR A 36 11.90 -5.69 8.48
N MET A 37 11.00 -5.01 9.18
CA MET A 37 9.66 -5.52 9.44
C MET A 37 8.85 -5.67 8.14
N LEU A 38 8.91 -4.67 7.27
CA LEU A 38 8.17 -4.71 6.01
C LEU A 38 8.76 -5.78 5.06
N ASP A 39 10.08 -5.96 5.03
CA ASP A 39 10.74 -6.99 4.23
C ASP A 39 10.32 -8.40 4.68
N ALA A 40 10.15 -8.65 5.99
CA ALA A 40 9.63 -9.91 6.52
C ALA A 40 8.17 -10.21 6.10
N LEU A 41 7.41 -9.17 5.75
CA LEU A 41 6.03 -9.29 5.27
C LEU A 41 5.94 -9.40 3.74
N VAL A 42 7.03 -9.12 3.02
CA VAL A 42 7.14 -9.31 1.58
C VAL A 42 7.41 -10.78 1.25
N PRO A 43 6.83 -11.34 0.17
CA PRO A 43 5.82 -10.77 -0.72
C PRO A 43 4.37 -11.09 -0.28
N THR A 44 4.19 -11.76 0.84
CA THR A 44 2.92 -12.38 1.25
C THR A 44 1.84 -11.35 1.59
N TRP A 45 2.18 -10.29 2.32
CA TRP A 45 1.23 -9.28 2.82
C TRP A 45 1.41 -7.93 2.13
N ILE A 46 2.64 -7.58 1.82
CA ILE A 46 3.02 -6.33 1.18
C ILE A 46 4.05 -6.60 0.09
N LYS A 47 4.14 -5.70 -0.87
CA LYS A 47 5.07 -5.74 -1.99
C LYS A 47 6.08 -4.63 -1.86
N ARG A 48 7.36 -4.95 -1.93
CA ARG A 48 8.41 -3.93 -2.05
C ARG A 48 8.33 -3.32 -3.44
N ALA A 49 8.03 -2.02 -3.50
CA ALA A 49 7.92 -1.24 -4.74
C ALA A 49 9.28 -0.68 -5.20
N ASP A 50 10.33 -0.88 -4.40
CA ASP A 50 11.72 -0.49 -4.68
C ASP A 50 12.29 -1.12 -5.95
N ASP A 51 11.74 -2.26 -6.39
CA ASP A 51 12.17 -2.97 -7.62
C ASP A 51 11.65 -2.32 -8.91
N VAL A 52 10.75 -1.33 -8.81
CA VAL A 52 10.13 -0.70 -9.99
C VAL A 52 10.77 0.65 -10.27
N THR A 53 11.90 0.61 -10.96
CA THR A 53 12.13 1.66 -11.97
C THR A 53 11.04 1.50 -13.03
N HIS A 54 10.29 2.58 -13.32
CA HIS A 54 9.24 2.67 -14.36
C HIS A 54 7.85 2.11 -14.00
N THR A 55 6.92 3.00 -13.62
CA THR A 55 5.68 3.29 -14.38
C THR A 55 4.83 4.27 -13.58
N GLU A 56 4.85 5.50 -14.05
CA GLU A 56 3.79 6.49 -13.94
C GLU A 56 2.44 5.84 -14.33
N GLU A 57 1.53 5.59 -13.39
CA GLU A 57 0.07 5.80 -13.57
C GLU A 57 -0.66 5.60 -12.23
N PRO A 58 -1.51 6.56 -11.79
CA PRO A 58 -2.37 6.39 -10.63
C PRO A 58 -3.41 5.31 -10.95
N ALA A 59 -3.13 4.07 -10.54
CA ALA A 59 -4.08 2.98 -10.68
C ALA A 59 -5.35 3.29 -9.86
N ALA A 60 -6.34 3.77 -10.60
CA ALA A 60 -7.77 3.77 -10.32
C ALA A 60 -8.15 3.06 -9.01
N GLN A 61 -8.44 3.89 -8.01
CA GLN A 61 -9.39 3.59 -6.95
C GLN A 61 -10.58 2.83 -7.57
N PRO A 62 -10.98 1.67 -7.02
CA PRO A 62 -12.10 0.92 -7.57
C PRO A 62 -13.33 1.82 -7.46
N ALA A 63 -13.95 2.10 -8.61
CA ALA A 63 -15.23 2.76 -8.67
C ALA A 63 -16.16 2.04 -7.67
N LYS A 64 -16.52 2.73 -6.57
CA LYS A 64 -17.67 2.34 -5.77
C LYS A 64 -18.83 2.25 -6.75
N LYS A 65 -19.21 1.03 -7.11
CA LYS A 65 -20.40 0.72 -7.89
C LYS A 65 -21.60 1.06 -7.01
N GLY A 66 -21.92 2.35 -6.95
CA GLY A 66 -23.16 2.90 -6.43
C GLY A 66 -24.29 2.46 -7.33
N ARG A 67 -24.99 1.44 -6.86
CA ARG A 67 -26.23 0.91 -7.40
C ARG A 67 -27.35 1.96 -7.23
N GLY A 68 -27.91 2.43 -8.33
CA GLY A 68 -29.22 3.11 -8.42
C GLY A 68 -29.55 3.34 -9.89
N LYS A 69 -30.24 2.42 -10.57
CA LYS A 69 -31.71 2.42 -10.81
C LYS A 69 -32.14 3.72 -11.54
N ALA A 70 -32.31 3.65 -12.86
CA ALA A 70 -33.60 3.63 -13.58
C ALA A 70 -33.95 5.05 -14.05
N SER A 71 -33.88 5.32 -15.36
CA SER A 71 -35.04 5.34 -16.28
C SER A 71 -36.06 6.41 -15.89
N GLU A 72 -36.05 7.55 -16.59
CA GLU A 72 -37.09 8.01 -17.53
C GLU A 72 -36.72 9.39 -18.09
#